data_AF-A0A7V6NJU9-F1
#
_entry.id   AF-A0A7V6NJU9-F1
#
_cell.length_a   1.000
_cell.length_b   1.000
_cell.length_c   1.000
_cell.angle_alpha   90.00
_cell.angle_beta   90.00
_cell.angle_gamma   90.00
#
_symmetry.space_group_name_H-M   'P 1'
#
loop_
_entity.id
_entity.type
_entity.pdbx_description
1 polymer ?
#
loop_
_entity_poly.entity_id
_entity_poly.type
_entity_poly.pdbx_seq_one_letter_code
_entity_poly.pdbx_strand_id
1 'polypeptide(L)'
;KDIIITAPAEASVHLGATLGDKFSIIVGRDKWIPQMRELVNRYGLLSKLASFRSIGLGVLDFHKNEEKTKNKIRAEIAKAIERDRAEVIILGCTMQFGFFQDLQNEFGVPVIDSMLAAMKYAEYLLEVKQKTGWHISRRAKYERPPTQEMISWGLI
;
A
#
# COMPACT_ATOMS: atom_id res chain seq x y z
N LYS A 1 9.16 21.53 -12.01
CA LYS A 1 9.99 21.18 -10.83
C LYS A 1 9.96 19.66 -10.65
N ASP A 2 11.06 19.00 -10.30
CA ASP A 2 11.00 17.57 -9.98
C ASP A 2 10.33 17.39 -8.61
N ILE A 3 9.15 16.79 -8.61
CA ILE A 3 8.41 16.43 -7.40
C ILE A 3 8.74 14.99 -7.00
N ILE A 4 8.56 14.68 -5.71
CA ILE A 4 8.56 13.30 -5.21
C ILE A 4 7.25 12.64 -5.63
N ILE A 5 7.33 11.37 -6.02
CA ILE A 5 6.19 10.55 -6.42
C ILE A 5 6.25 9.26 -5.62
N THR A 6 5.11 8.84 -5.08
CA THR A 6 4.92 7.56 -4.41
C THR A 6 3.50 7.08 -4.67
N ALA A 7 3.30 5.77 -4.66
CA ALA A 7 1.98 5.15 -4.75
C ALA A 7 1.59 4.45 -3.43
N PRO A 8 0.29 4.39 -3.07
CA PRO A 8 -0.16 3.69 -1.87
C PRO A 8 0.34 2.24 -1.78
N ALA A 9 0.29 1.50 -2.89
CA ALA A 9 0.75 0.12 -2.90
C ALA A 9 2.26 0.01 -2.64
N GLU A 10 3.09 0.86 -3.26
CA GLU A 10 4.54 0.89 -3.08
C GLU A 10 4.88 1.22 -1.61
N ALA A 11 4.33 2.33 -1.11
CA ALA A 11 4.54 2.76 0.27
C ALA A 11 4.16 1.68 1.28
N SER A 12 2.96 1.10 1.14
CA SER A 12 2.47 0.10 2.09
C SER A 12 3.34 -1.15 2.15
N VAL A 13 3.78 -1.68 1.01
CA VAL A 13 4.58 -2.92 1.01
C VAL A 13 6.03 -2.67 1.44
N HIS A 14 6.61 -1.51 1.13
CA HIS A 14 7.94 -1.15 1.62
C HIS A 14 7.95 -0.94 3.13
N LEU A 15 6.94 -0.26 3.67
CA LEU A 15 6.77 -0.12 5.11
C LEU A 15 6.49 -1.48 5.78
N GLY A 16 5.59 -2.29 5.20
CA GLY A 16 5.29 -3.62 5.72
C GLY A 16 6.50 -4.55 5.74
N ALA A 17 7.32 -4.50 4.70
CA ALA A 17 8.58 -5.25 4.62
C ALA A 17 9.67 -4.77 5.60
N THR A 18 9.59 -3.53 6.04
CA THR A 18 10.51 -2.91 7.00
C THR A 18 10.10 -3.21 8.44
N LEU A 19 8.79 -3.26 8.71
CA LEU A 19 8.24 -3.42 10.06
C LEU A 19 8.07 -4.89 10.50
N GLY A 20 8.26 -5.86 9.61
CA GLY A 20 8.23 -7.28 9.93
C GLY A 20 8.88 -8.16 8.86
N ASP A 21 9.09 -9.43 9.16
CA ASP A 21 9.60 -10.40 8.18
C ASP A 21 8.55 -10.67 7.10
N LYS A 22 7.30 -10.90 7.52
CA LYS A 22 6.17 -11.24 6.66
C LYS A 22 5.00 -10.27 6.82
N PHE A 23 4.40 -9.88 5.69
CA PHE A 23 3.16 -9.11 5.67
C PHE A 23 2.05 -9.82 4.90
N SER A 24 0.80 -9.58 5.31
CA SER A 24 -0.39 -9.98 4.56
C SER A 24 -1.23 -8.78 4.15
N ILE A 25 -1.88 -8.88 2.99
CA ILE A 25 -2.70 -7.80 2.44
C ILE A 25 -4.18 -8.19 2.49
N ILE A 26 -4.99 -7.40 3.19
CA ILE A 26 -6.44 -7.55 3.22
C ILE A 26 -7.03 -6.77 2.05
N VAL A 27 -7.73 -7.46 1.14
CA VAL A 27 -8.31 -6.88 -0.08
C VAL A 27 -9.84 -6.94 -0.06
N GLY A 28 -10.47 -6.05 -0.83
CA GLY A 28 -11.93 -6.04 -0.95
C GLY A 28 -12.49 -7.28 -1.67
N ARG A 29 -11.91 -7.65 -2.82
CA ARG A 29 -12.38 -8.78 -3.65
C ARG A 29 -11.21 -9.57 -4.21
N ASP A 30 -11.43 -10.86 -4.42
CA ASP A 30 -10.43 -11.80 -4.95
C ASP A 30 -9.91 -11.42 -6.33
N LYS A 31 -10.75 -10.78 -7.16
CA LYS A 31 -10.37 -10.35 -8.51
C LYS A 31 -9.16 -9.41 -8.54
N TRP A 32 -8.85 -8.72 -7.44
CA TRP A 32 -7.72 -7.80 -7.35
C TRP A 32 -6.41 -8.52 -6.98
N ILE A 33 -6.49 -9.73 -6.42
CA ILE A 33 -5.33 -10.48 -5.94
C ILE A 33 -4.29 -10.73 -7.04
N PRO A 34 -4.64 -11.17 -8.26
CA PRO A 34 -3.64 -11.40 -9.31
C PRO A 34 -2.85 -10.14 -9.65
N GLN A 35 -3.54 -9.02 -9.84
CA GLN A 35 -2.91 -7.73 -10.18
C GLN A 35 -2.04 -7.20 -9.02
N MET A 36 -2.53 -7.28 -7.79
CA MET A 36 -1.77 -6.82 -6.63
C MET A 36 -0.55 -7.72 -6.37
N ARG A 37 -0.65 -9.03 -6.61
CA ARG A 37 0.49 -9.96 -6.52
C ARG A 37 1.58 -9.63 -7.53
N GLU A 38 1.19 -9.34 -8.78
CA GLU A 38 2.14 -8.91 -9.81
C GLU A 38 2.86 -7.61 -9.39
N LEU A 39 2.13 -6.69 -8.76
CA LEU A 39 2.71 -5.45 -8.27
C LEU A 39 3.72 -5.67 -7.13
N VAL A 40 3.38 -6.52 -6.14
CA VAL A 40 4.33 -6.92 -5.08
C VAL A 40 5.58 -7.59 -5.67
N ASN A 41 5.40 -8.43 -6.70
CA ASN A 41 6.52 -9.05 -7.40
C ASN A 41 7.40 -8.02 -8.12
N ARG A 42 6.80 -7.02 -8.79
CA ARG A 42 7.54 -5.92 -9.43
C ARG A 42 8.34 -5.07 -8.44
N TYR A 43 7.88 -4.96 -7.20
CA TYR A 43 8.62 -4.31 -6.11
C TYR A 43 9.69 -5.21 -5.47
N GLY A 44 9.83 -6.47 -5.89
CA GLY A 44 10.83 -7.41 -5.36
C GLY A 44 10.51 -7.93 -3.96
N LEU A 45 9.26 -7.79 -3.51
CA LEU A 45 8.85 -8.11 -2.13
C LEU A 45 7.98 -9.38 -2.04
N LEU A 46 7.93 -10.19 -3.10
CA LEU A 46 7.10 -11.40 -3.14
C LEU A 46 7.49 -12.42 -2.06
N SER A 47 8.78 -12.52 -1.73
CA SER A 47 9.26 -13.39 -0.66
C SER A 47 8.83 -12.95 0.74
N LYS A 48 8.46 -11.68 0.93
CA LYS A 48 7.94 -11.13 2.20
C LYS A 48 6.41 -11.17 2.31
N LEU A 49 5.71 -11.44 1.21
CA LEU A 49 4.26 -11.60 1.21
C LEU A 49 3.87 -12.97 1.79
N ALA A 50 3.22 -12.98 2.96
CA ALA A 50 2.61 -14.18 3.54
C ALA A 50 1.34 -14.58 2.78
N SER A 51 0.37 -13.66 2.66
CA SER A 51 -0.88 -13.96 1.97
C SER A 51 -1.65 -12.73 1.48
N PHE A 52 -2.61 -12.98 0.59
CA PHE A 52 -3.72 -12.07 0.33
C PHE A 52 -4.99 -12.66 0.95
N ARG A 53 -5.82 -11.83 1.58
CA ARG A 53 -7.11 -12.25 2.14
C ARG A 53 -8.24 -11.31 1.73
N SER A 54 -9.28 -11.88 1.13
CA SER A 54 -10.43 -11.14 0.61
C SER A 54 -11.56 -11.09 1.63
N ILE A 55 -12.15 -9.91 1.82
CA ILE A 55 -13.35 -9.74 2.67
C ILE A 55 -14.67 -9.79 1.88
N GLY A 56 -14.59 -9.95 0.56
CA GLY A 56 -15.74 -10.04 -0.35
C GLY A 56 -16.63 -8.79 -0.35
N LEU A 57 -16.06 -7.59 -0.33
CA LEU A 57 -16.77 -6.30 -0.40
C LEU A 57 -16.38 -5.48 -1.63
N GLY A 58 -17.38 -4.83 -2.25
CA GLY A 58 -17.13 -3.81 -3.25
C GLY A 58 -16.58 -2.53 -2.61
N VAL A 59 -15.89 -1.72 -3.41
CA VAL A 59 -15.26 -0.45 -2.95
C VAL A 59 -16.31 0.50 -2.34
N LEU A 60 -17.53 0.52 -2.89
CA LEU A 60 -18.63 1.35 -2.41
C LEU A 60 -19.31 0.81 -1.14
N ASP A 61 -18.96 -0.40 -0.69
CA ASP A 61 -19.65 -1.06 0.43
C ASP A 61 -18.93 -0.89 1.77
N PHE A 62 -17.66 -0.47 1.76
CA PHE A 62 -16.81 -0.39 2.97
C PHE A 62 -17.43 0.46 4.09
N HIS A 63 -17.94 1.64 3.76
CA HIS A 63 -18.51 2.58 4.74
C HIS A 63 -20.05 2.55 4.82
N LYS A 64 -20.72 1.62 4.12
CA LYS A 64 -22.18 1.48 4.26
C LYS A 64 -22.57 0.94 5.64
N ASN A 65 -21.72 0.08 6.21
CA ASN A 65 -21.84 -0.42 7.57
C ASN A 65 -20.43 -0.74 8.07
N GLU A 66 -19.85 0.22 8.78
CA GLU A 66 -18.45 0.16 9.23
C GLU A 66 -18.20 -0.97 10.23
N GLU A 67 -19.15 -1.27 11.11
CA GLU A 67 -19.02 -2.37 12.07
C GLU A 67 -18.94 -3.71 11.36
N LYS A 68 -19.83 -3.95 10.39
CA LYS A 68 -19.82 -5.18 9.57
C LYS A 68 -18.52 -5.29 8.76
N THR A 69 -18.05 -4.20 8.20
CA THR A 69 -16.78 -4.15 7.46
C THR A 69 -15.60 -4.46 8.37
N LYS A 70 -15.52 -3.81 9.53
CA LYS A 70 -14.48 -4.04 10.54
C LYS A 70 -14.49 -5.49 11.03
N ASN A 71 -15.66 -6.08 11.27
CA ASN A 71 -15.79 -7.49 11.66
C ASN A 71 -15.25 -8.45 10.60
N LYS A 72 -15.49 -8.16 9.31
CA LYS A 72 -14.93 -8.95 8.20
C LYS A 72 -13.41 -8.80 8.10
N ILE A 73 -12.89 -7.58 8.23
CA ILE A 73 -11.45 -7.32 8.21
C ILE A 73 -10.77 -8.05 9.39
N ARG A 74 -11.31 -7.91 10.60
CA ARG A 74 -10.85 -8.61 11.81
C ARG A 74 -10.73 -10.12 11.59
N ALA A 75 -11.78 -10.75 11.04
CA ALA A 75 -11.78 -12.19 10.81
C ALA A 75 -10.66 -12.64 9.86
N GLU A 76 -10.34 -11.84 8.84
CA GLU A 76 -9.23 -12.16 7.93
C GLU A 76 -7.86 -11.80 8.50
N ILE A 77 -7.75 -10.77 9.35
CA ILE A 77 -6.50 -10.47 10.06
C ILE A 77 -6.12 -11.62 11.00
N ALA A 78 -7.07 -12.12 11.79
CA ALA A 78 -6.84 -13.27 12.68
C ALA A 78 -6.26 -14.47 11.90
N LYS A 79 -6.86 -14.78 10.74
CA LYS A 79 -6.37 -15.87 9.87
C LYS A 79 -5.00 -15.56 9.26
N ALA A 80 -4.72 -14.30 8.90
CA ALA A 80 -3.40 -13.92 8.37
C ALA A 80 -2.29 -14.17 9.40
N ILE A 81 -2.55 -13.80 10.65
CA ILE A 81 -1.58 -13.97 11.74
C ILE A 81 -1.44 -15.46 12.07
N GLU A 82 -2.54 -16.15 12.39
CA GLU A 82 -2.52 -17.51 12.91
C GLU A 82 -2.09 -18.56 11.87
N ARG A 83 -2.53 -18.41 10.62
CA ARG A 83 -2.34 -19.44 9.59
C ARG A 83 -1.22 -19.11 8.62
N ASP A 84 -1.05 -17.84 8.30
CA ASP A 84 -0.09 -17.41 7.28
C ASP A 84 1.18 -16.80 7.89
N ARG A 85 1.22 -16.65 9.23
CA ARG A 85 2.34 -16.09 10.00
C ARG A 85 2.67 -14.65 9.60
N ALA A 86 1.64 -13.85 9.31
CA ALA A 86 1.81 -12.42 9.08
C ALA A 86 2.20 -11.70 10.38
N GLU A 87 3.27 -10.91 10.32
CA GLU A 87 3.70 -10.01 11.40
C GLU A 87 3.22 -8.58 11.17
N VAL A 88 2.85 -8.24 9.94
CA VAL A 88 2.30 -6.93 9.55
C VAL A 88 1.08 -7.12 8.67
N ILE A 89 0.05 -6.33 8.91
CA ILE A 89 -1.17 -6.29 8.10
C ILE A 89 -1.18 -5.04 7.24
N ILE A 90 -1.49 -5.17 5.97
CA ILE A 90 -1.74 -4.05 5.06
C ILE A 90 -3.22 -4.03 4.69
N LEU A 91 -3.89 -2.90 4.94
CA LEU A 91 -5.21 -2.63 4.42
C LEU A 91 -5.08 -2.21 2.95
N GLY A 92 -5.33 -3.15 2.03
CA GLY A 92 -4.98 -3.07 0.62
C GLY A 92 -5.87 -2.17 -0.25
N CYS A 93 -6.94 -1.61 0.29
CA CYS A 93 -7.81 -0.66 -0.39
C CYS A 93 -7.82 0.66 0.38
N THR A 94 -7.76 1.79 -0.32
CA THR A 94 -7.85 3.13 0.32
C THR A 94 -9.20 3.36 1.00
N MET A 95 -10.26 2.65 0.61
CA MET A 95 -11.56 2.66 1.31
C MET A 95 -11.58 1.84 2.61
N GLN A 96 -10.46 1.22 3.00
CA GLN A 96 -10.28 0.67 4.34
C GLN A 96 -9.71 1.72 5.31
N PHE A 97 -9.67 2.99 4.90
CA PHE A 97 -9.20 4.06 5.74
C PHE A 97 -9.99 4.15 7.05
N GLY A 98 -9.27 4.42 8.14
CA GLY A 98 -9.88 4.66 9.46
C GLY A 98 -10.09 3.40 10.30
N PHE A 99 -9.94 2.19 9.75
CA PHE A 99 -10.06 0.96 10.53
C PHE A 99 -8.76 0.56 11.26
N PHE A 100 -7.61 1.16 10.90
CA PHE A 100 -6.31 0.63 11.30
C PHE A 100 -6.01 0.72 12.80
N GLN A 101 -6.35 1.82 13.48
CA GLN A 101 -5.99 2.02 14.90
C GLN A 101 -6.63 0.97 15.78
N ASP A 102 -7.93 0.74 15.60
CA ASP A 102 -8.66 -0.25 16.37
C ASP A 102 -8.14 -1.66 16.13
N LEU A 103 -7.90 -2.02 14.87
CA LEU A 103 -7.39 -3.34 14.51
C LEU A 103 -5.96 -3.53 15.02
N GLN A 104 -5.11 -2.50 14.95
CA GLN A 104 -3.75 -2.54 15.48
C GLN A 104 -3.75 -2.77 17.00
N ASN A 105 -4.57 -2.02 17.73
CA ASN A 105 -4.69 -2.17 19.17
C ASN A 105 -5.22 -3.55 19.56
N GLU A 106 -6.16 -4.08 18.78
CA GLU A 106 -6.76 -5.39 19.02
C GLU A 106 -5.78 -6.55 18.78
N PHE A 107 -5.02 -6.51 17.69
CA PHE A 107 -4.14 -7.63 17.29
C PHE A 107 -2.68 -7.49 17.78
N GLY A 108 -2.26 -6.32 18.25
CA GLY A 108 -0.90 -6.10 18.77
C GLY A 108 0.20 -6.15 17.70
N VAL A 109 -0.15 -6.05 16.42
CA VAL A 109 0.77 -6.03 15.28
C VAL A 109 0.54 -4.77 14.44
N PRO A 110 1.55 -4.26 13.70
CA PRO A 110 1.35 -3.12 12.82
C PRO A 110 0.23 -3.35 11.79
N VAL A 111 -0.74 -2.42 11.73
CA VAL A 111 -1.78 -2.40 10.70
C VAL A 111 -1.61 -1.14 9.86
N ILE A 112 -1.20 -1.33 8.61
CA ILE A 112 -0.88 -0.26 7.67
C ILE A 112 -2.13 0.17 6.93
N ASP A 113 -2.54 1.41 7.16
CA ASP A 113 -3.49 2.14 6.33
C ASP A 113 -2.79 2.66 5.06
N SER A 114 -3.24 2.24 3.88
CA SER A 114 -2.55 2.58 2.63
C SER A 114 -2.61 4.06 2.26
N MET A 115 -3.60 4.83 2.72
CA MET A 115 -3.62 6.28 2.49
C MET A 115 -2.58 6.99 3.36
N LEU A 116 -2.52 6.64 4.65
CA LEU A 116 -1.53 7.20 5.57
C LEU A 116 -0.11 6.77 5.19
N ALA A 117 0.07 5.51 4.78
CA ALA A 117 1.34 5.00 4.27
C ALA A 117 1.87 5.85 3.11
N ALA A 118 1.03 6.13 2.11
CA ALA A 118 1.41 6.96 0.97
C ALA A 118 1.87 8.36 1.40
N MET A 119 1.12 9.00 2.30
CA MET A 119 1.43 10.33 2.83
C MET A 119 2.75 10.34 3.61
N LYS A 120 2.93 9.39 4.55
CA LYS A 120 4.14 9.30 5.36
C LYS A 120 5.37 8.91 4.55
N TYR A 121 5.21 8.07 3.55
CA TYR A 121 6.30 7.76 2.63
C TYR A 121 6.68 8.97 1.76
N ALA A 122 5.70 9.79 1.34
CA ALA A 122 5.99 11.03 0.63
C ALA A 122 6.75 12.04 1.50
N GLU A 123 6.35 12.22 2.77
CA GLU A 123 7.07 13.05 3.76
C GLU A 123 8.52 12.57 3.92
N TYR A 124 8.71 11.26 4.15
CA TYR A 124 10.03 10.64 4.26
C TYR A 124 10.91 10.89 3.04
N LEU A 125 10.40 10.62 1.83
CA LEU A 125 11.14 10.82 0.59
C LEU A 125 11.46 12.30 0.31
N LEU A 126 10.56 13.20 0.69
CA LEU A 126 10.80 14.65 0.59
C LEU A 126 11.93 15.08 1.53
N GLU A 127 11.91 14.62 2.77
CA GLU A 127 12.97 14.91 3.74
C GLU A 127 14.32 14.35 3.27
N VAL A 128 14.35 13.10 2.79
CA VAL A 128 15.54 12.49 2.21
C VAL A 128 16.08 13.36 1.07
N LYS A 129 15.23 13.78 0.13
CA LYS A 129 15.62 14.65 -0.98
C LYS A 129 16.20 15.98 -0.48
N GLN A 130 15.55 16.63 0.49
CA GLN A 130 15.99 17.92 1.01
C GLN A 130 17.34 17.82 1.71
N LYS A 131 17.57 16.76 2.49
CA LYS A 131 18.79 16.57 3.27
C LYS A 131 19.97 16.02 2.47
N THR A 132 19.71 15.22 1.44
CA THR A 132 20.76 14.47 0.70
C THR A 132 20.91 14.87 -0.76
N GLY A 133 19.91 15.53 -1.36
CA GLY A 133 19.83 15.78 -2.79
C GLY A 133 19.41 14.57 -3.64
N TRP A 134 19.15 13.41 -3.02
CA TRP A 134 18.68 12.22 -3.74
C TRP A 134 17.29 12.46 -4.35
N HIS A 135 17.16 12.18 -5.64
CA HIS A 135 15.95 12.44 -6.41
C HIS A 135 15.68 11.31 -7.40
N ILE A 136 14.46 11.31 -7.96
CA ILE A 136 14.07 10.34 -8.98
C ILE A 136 15.01 10.48 -10.19
N SER A 137 15.76 9.42 -10.48
CA SER A 137 16.70 9.41 -11.61
C SER A 137 15.95 9.52 -12.94
N ARG A 138 16.30 10.54 -13.72
CA ARG A 138 15.77 10.78 -15.07
C ARG A 138 16.65 10.18 -16.18
N ARG A 139 17.62 9.34 -15.81
CA ARG A 139 18.63 8.82 -16.75
C ARG A 139 18.07 7.79 -17.75
N ALA A 140 17.01 7.07 -17.41
CA ALA A 140 16.47 5.98 -18.22
C ALA A 140 14.95 5.90 -18.09
N LYS A 141 14.40 4.88 -17.41
CA LYS A 141 12.95 4.60 -17.33
C LYS A 141 12.06 5.82 -17.02
N TYR A 142 12.53 6.76 -16.20
CA TYR A 142 11.79 7.96 -15.83
C TYR A 142 12.27 9.22 -16.55
N GLU A 143 12.97 9.10 -17.67
CA GLU A 143 13.31 10.21 -18.56
C GLU A 143 12.08 11.08 -18.84
N ARG A 144 12.30 12.39 -18.97
CA ARG A 144 11.20 13.30 -19.28
C ARG A 144 10.78 13.11 -20.74
N PRO A 145 9.48 13.13 -21.05
CA PRO A 145 9.03 13.19 -22.43
C PRO A 145 9.69 14.38 -23.17
N PRO A 146 9.96 14.26 -24.48
CA PRO A 146 10.44 15.38 -25.28
C PRO A 146 9.54 16.61 -25.15
N THR A 147 10.13 17.80 -25.06
CA THR A 147 9.39 19.07 -24.90
C THR A 147 8.31 19.25 -25.97
N GLN A 148 8.58 18.84 -27.21
CA GLN A 148 7.63 18.95 -28.32
C GLN A 148 6.37 18.10 -28.09
N GLU A 149 6.50 16.91 -27.52
CA GLU A 149 5.36 16.05 -27.17
C GLU A 149 4.54 16.70 -26.05
N MET A 150 5.22 17.22 -25.02
CA MET A 150 4.54 17.87 -23.89
C MET A 150 3.72 19.10 -24.33
N ILE A 151 4.23 19.90 -25.28
CA ILE A 151 3.48 21.01 -25.91
C ILE A 151 2.27 20.49 -26.67
N SER A 152 2.44 19.42 -27.46
CA SER A 152 1.33 18.84 -28.24
C SER A 152 0.19 18.29 -27.37
N TRP A 153 0.49 17.86 -26.14
CA TRP A 153 -0.48 17.41 -25.15
C TRP A 153 -1.03 18.53 -24.26
N GLY A 154 -0.55 19.77 -24.42
CA GLY A 154 -0.96 20.91 -23.59
C GLY A 154 -0.53 20.80 -22.12
N LEU A 155 0.57 20.10 -21.83
CA LEU A 155 1.09 19.94 -20.46
C LEU A 155 2.01 21.09 -20.03
N ILE A 156 2.59 21.81 -21.01
CA ILE A 156 3.43 23.01 -20.84
C ILE A 156 3.21 23.98 -21.99
#